data_AF-A0A2P6PF77-F1
#
_entry.id   AF-A0A2P6PF77-F1
#
_cell.length_a   1.000
_cell.length_b   1.000
_cell.length_c   1.000
_cell.angle_alpha   90.00
_cell.angle_beta   90.00
_cell.angle_gamma   90.00
#
_symmetry.space_group_name_H-M   'P 1'
#
loop_
_entity.id
_entity.type
_entity.pdbx_description
1 polymer ?
#
loop_
_entity_poly.entity_id
_entity_poly.type
_entity_poly.pdbx_seq_one_letter_code
_entity_poly.pdbx_strand_id
1 'polypeptide(L)'
;MERFDKGFKDAKLAIDALTGKGFSATAAAGFYWGAKIVTKLARSESIQAAVLLHPSFISVDISVKISPKVAHGWAVWYDVEMK
;
A
#
# COMPACT_ATOMS: atom_id res chain seq x y z
N MET A 1 -0.60 -19.18 -2.23
CA MET A 1 0.24 -17.96 -2.02
C MET A 1 0.60 -17.28 -3.34
N GLU A 2 0.76 -18.04 -4.42
CA GLU A 2 1.10 -17.57 -5.79
C GLU A 2 0.37 -16.32 -6.28
N ARG A 3 -0.93 -16.18 -6.00
CA ARG A 3 -1.73 -15.00 -6.42
C ARG A 3 -1.15 -13.67 -5.94
N PHE A 4 -0.57 -13.64 -4.74
CA PHE A 4 -0.04 -12.41 -4.15
C PHE A 4 1.33 -12.07 -4.70
N ASP A 5 2.12 -13.08 -5.05
CA ASP A 5 3.44 -12.89 -5.66
C ASP A 5 3.31 -12.46 -7.11
N LYS A 6 2.37 -13.05 -7.86
CA LYS A 6 2.03 -12.57 -9.21
C LYS A 6 1.52 -11.13 -9.16
N GLY A 7 0.53 -10.84 -8.31
CA GLY A 7 -0.01 -9.47 -8.20
C GLY A 7 1.04 -8.44 -7.77
N PHE A 8 1.99 -8.82 -6.90
CA PHE A 8 3.13 -7.96 -6.56
C PHE A 8 4.07 -7.71 -7.73
N LYS A 9 4.44 -8.76 -8.49
CA LYS A 9 5.29 -8.65 -9.68
C LYS A 9 4.64 -7.76 -10.75
N ASP A 10 3.36 -8.02 -11.04
CA ASP A 10 2.61 -7.26 -12.05
C ASP A 10 2.48 -5.78 -11.65
N ALA A 11 2.17 -5.49 -10.39
CA ALA A 11 2.07 -4.12 -9.91
C ALA A 11 3.43 -3.39 -9.92
N LYS A 12 4.53 -4.09 -9.63
CA LYS A 12 5.87 -3.52 -9.72
C LYS A 12 6.23 -3.14 -11.16
N LEU A 13 5.93 -4.01 -12.13
CA LEU A 13 6.12 -3.69 -13.56
C LEU A 13 5.32 -2.45 -13.99
N ALA A 14 4.09 -2.30 -13.50
CA ALA A 14 3.28 -1.12 -13.77
C ALA A 14 3.91 0.16 -13.19
N ILE A 15 4.43 0.09 -11.96
CA ILE A 15 5.15 1.21 -11.32
C ILE A 15 6.42 1.55 -12.08
N ASP A 16 7.24 0.54 -12.44
CA ASP A 16 8.50 0.75 -13.16
C ASP A 16 8.23 1.39 -14.54
N ALA A 17 7.14 0.99 -15.21
CA ALA A 17 6.71 1.62 -16.46
C ALA A 17 6.27 3.08 -16.28
N LEU A 18 5.66 3.44 -15.14
CA LEU A 18 5.34 4.83 -14.80
C LEU A 18 6.63 5.62 -14.50
N THR A 19 7.52 5.10 -13.68
CA THR A 19 8.79 5.76 -13.36
C THR A 19 9.64 5.96 -14.63
N GLY A 20 9.67 4.98 -15.53
CA GLY A 20 10.34 5.08 -16.83
C GLY A 20 9.77 6.16 -17.77
N LYS A 21 8.51 6.58 -17.55
CA LYS A 21 7.90 7.73 -18.25
C LYS A 21 8.20 9.08 -17.59
N GLY A 22 8.94 9.11 -16.48
CA GLY A 22 9.35 10.32 -15.78
C GLY A 22 8.45 10.71 -14.60
N PHE A 23 7.53 9.86 -14.17
CA PHE A 23 6.76 10.10 -12.94
C PHE A 23 7.68 9.95 -11.72
N SER A 24 7.87 11.03 -10.96
CA SER A 24 8.74 11.07 -9.77
C SER A 24 8.02 10.71 -8.46
N ALA A 25 6.69 10.69 -8.49
CA ALA A 25 5.86 10.37 -7.34
C ALA A 25 4.87 9.24 -7.64
N THR A 26 4.96 8.15 -6.89
CA THR A 26 4.14 6.95 -7.06
C THR A 26 3.46 6.57 -5.75
N ALA A 27 2.16 6.35 -5.81
CA ALA A 27 1.35 5.91 -4.69
C ALA A 27 0.40 4.79 -5.17
N ALA A 28 0.01 3.90 -4.26
CA ALA A 28 -0.94 2.84 -4.57
C ALA A 28 -2.03 2.71 -3.52
N ALA A 29 -3.25 2.43 -3.98
CA ALA A 29 -4.38 2.10 -3.13
C ALA A 29 -4.79 0.64 -3.33
N GLY A 30 -5.07 -0.08 -2.24
CA GLY A 30 -5.39 -1.50 -2.27
C GLY A 30 -6.70 -1.80 -1.56
N PHE A 31 -7.63 -2.46 -2.25
CA PHE A 31 -8.92 -2.90 -1.72
C PHE A 31 -8.94 -4.41 -1.48
N TYR A 32 -9.50 -4.85 -0.34
CA TYR A 32 -9.61 -6.27 0.01
C TYR A 32 -8.25 -6.99 -0.07
N TRP A 33 -8.09 -8.02 -0.90
CA TRP A 33 -6.83 -8.75 -1.08
C TRP A 33 -5.73 -7.89 -1.73
N GLY A 34 -6.10 -6.85 -2.48
CA GLY A 34 -5.16 -5.90 -3.09
C GLY A 34 -4.37 -5.10 -2.04
N ALA A 35 -4.93 -4.93 -0.84
CA ALA A 35 -4.24 -4.29 0.27
C ALA A 35 -2.95 -5.04 0.67
N LYS A 36 -2.95 -6.38 0.60
CA LYS A 36 -1.74 -7.19 0.83
C LYS A 36 -0.65 -6.88 -0.19
N ILE A 37 -1.01 -6.67 -1.45
CA ILE A 37 -0.06 -6.35 -2.53
C ILE A 37 0.50 -4.95 -2.31
N VAL A 38 -0.36 -3.96 -2.07
CA VAL A 38 0.05 -2.58 -1.79
C VAL A 38 0.97 -2.51 -0.58
N THR A 39 0.71 -3.31 0.45
CA THR A 39 1.59 -3.37 1.62
C THR A 39 2.96 -3.97 1.29
N LYS A 40 3.02 -5.02 0.43
CA LYS A 40 4.29 -5.55 -0.09
C LYS A 40 5.04 -4.49 -0.91
N LEU A 41 4.36 -3.71 -1.74
CA LEU A 41 4.95 -2.62 -2.53
C LEU A 41 5.53 -1.50 -1.66
N ALA A 42 4.82 -1.12 -0.60
CA ALA A 42 5.30 -0.13 0.36
C ALA A 42 6.56 -0.63 1.08
N ARG A 43 6.61 -1.92 1.44
CA ARG A 43 7.78 -2.54 2.08
C ARG A 43 8.99 -2.68 1.17
N SER A 44 8.78 -2.87 -0.13
CA SER A 44 9.86 -2.89 -1.12
C SER A 44 10.25 -1.50 -1.61
N GLU A 45 9.77 -0.43 -0.94
CA GLU A 45 10.03 0.98 -1.27
C GLU A 45 9.70 1.33 -2.73
N SER A 46 8.81 0.56 -3.35
CA SER A 46 8.43 0.75 -4.76
C SER A 46 7.38 1.86 -4.91
N ILE A 47 6.72 2.24 -3.82
CA ILE A 47 5.78 3.36 -3.74
C ILE A 47 6.12 4.22 -2.53
N GLN A 48 5.85 5.52 -2.65
CA GLN A 48 6.07 6.49 -1.58
C GLN A 48 4.91 6.55 -0.59
N ALA A 49 3.69 6.27 -1.06
CA ALA A 49 2.49 6.27 -0.24
C ALA A 49 1.58 5.09 -0.56
N ALA A 50 0.96 4.55 0.48
CA ALA A 50 0.05 3.41 0.42
C ALA A 50 -1.27 3.75 1.11
N VAL A 51 -2.40 3.46 0.46
CA VAL A 51 -3.74 3.57 1.04
C VAL A 51 -4.38 2.19 1.07
N LEU A 52 -4.89 1.75 2.22
CA LEU A 52 -5.50 0.43 2.38
C LEU A 52 -7.00 0.61 2.65
N LEU A 53 -7.84 0.12 1.74
CA LEU A 53 -9.29 0.27 1.78
C LEU A 53 -9.92 -1.10 2.10
N HIS A 54 -10.52 -1.26 3.27
CA HIS A 54 -11.09 -2.54 3.74
C HIS A 54 -10.10 -3.72 3.52
N PRO A 55 -8.92 -3.68 4.17
CA PRO A 55 -7.85 -4.64 3.91
C PRO A 55 -8.22 -6.07 4.34
N SER A 56 -7.67 -7.07 3.63
CA SER A 56 -7.75 -8.47 4.02
C SER A 56 -6.43 -9.19 3.78
N PHE A 57 -6.20 -10.29 4.50
CA PHE A 57 -4.98 -11.12 4.40
C PHE A 57 -3.68 -10.40 4.80
N ILE A 58 -3.79 -9.34 5.61
CA ILE A 58 -2.67 -8.63 6.23
C ILE A 58 -2.41 -9.24 7.62
N SER A 59 -1.16 -9.64 7.87
CA SER A 59 -0.71 -10.09 9.19
C SER A 59 -0.01 -8.95 9.93
N VAL A 60 0.04 -9.01 11.26
CA VAL A 60 0.72 -7.98 12.09
C VAL A 60 2.21 -7.86 11.69
N ASP A 61 2.84 -8.98 11.33
CA ASP A 61 4.21 -9.02 10.81
C ASP A 61 4.39 -8.25 9.49
N ILE A 62 3.29 -7.90 8.81
CA ILE A 62 3.24 -7.11 7.57
C ILE A 62 3.06 -5.59 7.85
N SER A 63 2.98 -5.17 9.12
CA SER A 63 2.88 -3.75 9.51
C SER A 63 4.01 -2.91 8.92
N VAL A 64 3.66 -1.81 8.25
CA VAL A 64 4.63 -0.83 7.75
C VAL A 64 4.88 0.17 8.89
N LYS A 65 6.14 0.42 9.24
CA LYS A 65 6.49 1.43 10.23
C LYS A 65 6.17 2.80 9.66
N ILE A 66 5.10 3.42 10.13
CA ILE A 66 4.79 4.82 9.83
C ILE A 66 5.81 5.66 10.61
N SER A 67 6.75 6.29 9.90
CA SER A 67 7.69 7.26 10.48
C SER A 67 7.30 8.67 10.00
N PRO A 68 6.28 9.29 10.58
CA PRO A 68 5.88 10.63 10.20
C PRO A 68 7.01 11.59 10.56
N LYS A 69 7.45 12.43 9.62
CA LYS A 69 8.37 13.55 9.89
C LYS A 69 7.65 14.74 10.54
N VAL A 70 6.65 14.48 11.37
CA VAL A 70 5.86 15.49 12.10
C VAL A 70 5.69 15.07 13.55
N ALA A 71 5.76 16.03 14.48
CA ALA A 71 5.91 15.79 15.91
C ALA A 71 4.67 15.23 16.64
N HIS A 72 3.53 15.08 15.96
CA HIS A 72 2.27 14.65 16.56
C HIS A 72 1.57 13.63 15.64
N GLY A 73 1.15 12.51 16.24
CA GLY A 73 0.64 11.33 15.57
C GLY A 73 -0.70 11.53 14.85
N TRP A 74 -1.02 10.59 13.96
CA TRP A 74 -2.32 10.51 13.30
C TRP A 74 -3.00 9.20 13.68
N ALA A 75 -4.28 9.30 14.02
CA ALA A 75 -5.23 8.21 14.02
C ALA A 75 -6.36 8.60 13.05
N VAL A 76 -6.54 7.83 11.99
CA VAL A 76 -7.69 7.99 11.09
C VAL A 76 -8.85 7.23 11.71
N TRP A 77 -9.82 7.96 12.24
CA TRP A 77 -11.11 7.41 12.64
C TRP A 77 -12.10 7.68 11.51
N TYR A 78 -12.72 6.64 10.97
CA TYR A 78 -13.98 6.80 10.24
C TYR A 78 -15.11 6.30 11.13
N ASP A 79 -16.17 7.10 11.22
CA ASP A 79 -17.39 6.74 11.92
C ASP A 79 -18.10 5.61 11.15
N VAL A 80 -18.46 4.54 11.86
CA VAL A 80 -19.26 3.43 11.30
C VAL A 80 -20.70 3.58 11.78
N GLU A 81 -21.28 4.78 11.70
CA GLU A 81 -22.73 4.89 11.60
C GLU A 81 -23.15 4.70 10.13
N MET A 82 -23.47 3.45 9.79
CA MET A 82 -24.34 3.16 8.66
C MET A 82 -25.76 3.57 9.05
N LYS A 83 -26.24 4.69 8.51
CA LYS A 83 -27.68 4.99 8.40
C LYS A 83 -28.22 4.50 7.07
#